data_AF-A0A9C8Q1P1-F1
#
_entry.id   AF-A0A9C8Q1P1-F1
#
_cell.length_a   1.000
_cell.length_b   1.000
_cell.length_c   1.000
_cell.angle_alpha   90.00
_cell.angle_beta   90.00
_cell.angle_gamma   90.00
#
_symmetry.space_group_name_H-M   'P 1'
#
loop_
_entity.id
_entity.type
_entity.pdbx_description
1 polymer ?
#
loop_
_entity_poly.entity_id
_entity_poly.type
_entity_poly.pdbx_seq_one_letter_code
_entity_poly.pdbx_strand_id
1 'polypeptide(L)'
;MSFLRPEAKEGLWRWREVLTGAAVALIGLWLVLGPGLLLAIPGYVLVIAGGAFILIGVQRIRFRKTGLGAGAVQIDEGQISYFGPLTGGVVALREIERLSLERG
;
A
#
# COMPACT_ATOMS: atom_id res chain seq x y z
N MET A 1 -28.08 -13.04 3.64
CA MET A 1 -27.98 -12.01 4.70
C MET A 1 -26.53 -11.97 5.19
N SER A 2 -25.76 -10.96 4.81
CA SER A 2 -24.36 -10.81 5.29
C SER A 2 -24.40 -10.22 6.71
N PHE A 3 -23.78 -10.89 7.68
CA PHE A 3 -23.65 -10.39 9.07
C PHE A 3 -22.77 -9.13 9.18
N LEU A 4 -21.97 -8.85 8.15
CA LEU A 4 -21.11 -7.68 8.09
C LEU A 4 -21.74 -6.59 7.22
N ARG A 5 -21.79 -5.37 7.76
CA ARG A 5 -22.15 -4.15 7.02
C ARG A 5 -21.17 -4.00 5.85
N PRO A 6 -21.63 -3.68 4.62
CA PRO A 6 -20.76 -3.59 3.44
C PRO A 6 -19.58 -2.63 3.63
N GLU A 7 -19.78 -1.53 4.35
CA GLU A 7 -18.73 -0.57 4.74
C GLU A 7 -17.60 -1.22 5.56
N ALA A 8 -17.95 -2.10 6.51
CA ALA A 8 -16.96 -2.81 7.33
C ALA A 8 -16.20 -3.85 6.51
N LYS A 9 -16.88 -4.49 5.56
CA LYS A 9 -16.27 -5.42 4.61
C LYS A 9 -15.25 -4.69 3.74
N GLU A 10 -15.59 -3.54 3.17
CA GLU A 10 -14.65 -2.73 2.38
C GLU A 10 -13.43 -2.30 3.18
N GLY A 11 -13.63 -1.89 4.43
CA GLY A 11 -12.53 -1.61 5.36
C GLY A 11 -11.62 -2.82 5.53
N LEU A 12 -12.17 -3.99 5.85
CA LEU A 12 -11.38 -5.22 6.05
C LEU A 12 -10.63 -5.63 4.78
N TRP A 13 -11.27 -5.52 3.61
CA TRP A 13 -10.65 -5.79 2.31
C TRP A 13 -9.57 -4.78 1.94
N ARG A 14 -9.66 -3.54 2.43
CA ARG A 14 -8.62 -2.53 2.28
C ARG A 14 -7.37 -2.87 3.10
N TRP A 15 -7.54 -3.45 4.29
CA TRP A 15 -6.44 -3.81 5.20
C TRP A 15 -5.94 -5.26 5.05
N ARG A 16 -6.49 -6.04 4.11
CA ARG A 16 -6.17 -7.47 3.95
C ARG A 16 -4.66 -7.75 3.86
N GLU A 17 -3.91 -6.98 3.08
CA GLU A 17 -2.46 -7.20 2.92
C GLU A 17 -1.69 -7.01 4.23
N VAL A 18 -2.09 -6.01 5.03
CA VAL A 18 -1.52 -5.75 6.35
C VAL A 18 -1.89 -6.87 7.34
N LEU A 19 -3.14 -7.34 7.31
CA LEU A 19 -3.61 -8.43 8.17
C LEU A 19 -2.91 -9.75 7.84
N THR A 20 -2.76 -10.08 6.56
CA THR A 20 -2.01 -11.26 6.12
C THR A 20 -0.55 -11.15 6.53
N GLY A 21 0.09 -9.99 6.31
CA GLY A 21 1.47 -9.75 6.73
C GLY A 21 1.67 -9.89 8.24
N ALA A 22 0.75 -9.36 9.05
CA ALA A 22 0.75 -9.50 10.50
C ALA A 22 0.60 -10.96 10.95
N ALA A 23 -0.33 -11.72 10.35
CA ALA A 23 -0.49 -13.14 10.64
C ALA A 23 0.78 -13.93 10.33
N VAL A 24 1.40 -13.68 9.18
CA VAL A 24 2.66 -14.33 8.77
C VAL A 24 3.80 -13.98 9.74
N ALA A 25 3.93 -12.71 10.12
CA ALA A 25 4.95 -12.27 11.08
C ALA A 25 4.76 -12.92 12.46
N LEU A 26 3.53 -13.05 12.94
CA LEU A 26 3.23 -13.70 14.22
C LEU A 26 3.57 -15.20 14.19
N ILE A 27 3.29 -15.90 13.08
CA ILE A 27 3.69 -17.30 12.91
C ILE A 27 5.21 -17.42 12.91
N GLY A 28 5.91 -16.54 12.17
CA GLY A 28 7.37 -16.51 12.16
C GLY A 28 7.95 -16.27 13.56
N LEU A 29 7.38 -15.33 14.30
CA LEU A 29 7.80 -15.00 15.66
C LEU A 29 7.57 -16.18 16.62
N TRP A 30 6.44 -16.88 16.51
CA TRP A 30 6.15 -18.08 17.28
C TRP A 30 7.17 -19.20 17.00
N LEU A 31 7.60 -19.38 15.75
CA LEU A 31 8.63 -20.36 15.38
C LEU A 31 10.02 -20.00 15.95
N VAL A 32 10.35 -18.71 16.04
CA VAL A 32 11.60 -18.24 16.65
C VAL A 32 11.59 -18.44 18.17
N LEU A 33 10.45 -18.17 18.84
CA LEU A 33 10.33 -18.21 20.30
C LEU A 33 10.03 -19.61 20.87
N GLY A 34 9.44 -20.51 20.07
CA GLY A 34 8.88 -21.77 20.56
C GLY A 34 9.85 -22.97 20.47
N PRO A 35 9.84 -23.73 19.37
CA PRO A 35 10.16 -25.17 19.45
C PRO A 35 11.65 -25.53 19.35
N GLY A 36 12.54 -24.55 19.17
CA GLY A 36 14.01 -24.74 19.13
C GLY A 36 14.71 -24.06 17.95
N LEU A 37 16.05 -23.98 18.01
CA LEU A 37 16.93 -23.25 17.06
C LEU A 37 16.77 -23.67 15.59
N LEU A 38 16.42 -24.94 15.31
CA LEU A 38 16.24 -25.44 13.94
C LEU A 38 15.10 -24.72 13.20
N LEU A 39 14.03 -24.33 13.92
CA LEU A 39 12.90 -23.61 13.35
C LEU A 39 13.07 -22.09 13.40
N ALA A 40 14.13 -21.58 14.04
CA ALA A 40 14.40 -20.16 14.11
C ALA A 40 14.75 -19.58 12.74
N ILE A 41 15.52 -20.30 11.91
CA ILE A 41 15.89 -19.85 10.55
C ILE A 41 14.65 -19.59 9.68
N PRO A 42 13.74 -20.57 9.47
CA PRO A 42 12.52 -20.30 8.72
C PRO A 42 11.60 -19.30 9.43
N GLY A 43 11.63 -19.25 10.77
CA GLY A 43 10.94 -18.22 11.55
C GLY A 43 11.37 -16.79 11.21
N TYR A 44 12.67 -16.52 11.15
CA TYR A 44 13.21 -15.21 10.74
C TYR A 44 12.80 -14.84 9.32
N VAL A 45 12.83 -15.79 8.38
CA VAL A 45 12.37 -15.56 7.00
C VAL A 45 10.91 -15.12 6.98
N LEU A 46 10.04 -15.79 7.76
CA LEU A 46 8.63 -15.43 7.86
C LEU A 46 8.41 -14.07 8.52
N VAL A 47 9.18 -13.73 9.56
CA VAL A 47 9.11 -12.39 10.20
C VAL A 47 9.46 -11.30 9.18
N ILE A 48 10.54 -11.47 8.43
CA ILE A 48 10.96 -10.51 7.39
C ILE A 48 9.91 -10.39 6.29
N ALA A 49 9.40 -11.52 5.78
CA ALA A 49 8.37 -11.55 4.74
C ALA A 49 7.06 -10.89 5.22
N GLY A 50 6.63 -11.18 6.44
CA GLY A 50 5.47 -10.54 7.07
C GLY A 50 5.65 -9.04 7.21
N GLY A 51 6.83 -8.59 7.64
CA GLY A 51 7.20 -7.17 7.69
C GLY A 51 7.13 -6.50 6.31
N ALA A 52 7.66 -7.14 5.27
CA ALA A 52 7.57 -6.63 3.90
C ALA A 52 6.11 -6.49 3.42
N PHE A 53 5.26 -7.48 3.69
CA PHE A 53 3.82 -7.40 3.37
C PHE A 53 3.10 -6.27 4.12
N ILE A 54 3.44 -6.04 5.39
CA ILE A 54 2.90 -4.91 6.15
C ILE A 54 3.30 -3.59 5.50
N LEU A 55 4.58 -3.42 5.15
CA LEU A 55 5.07 -2.19 4.51
C LEU A 55 4.37 -1.92 3.18
N ILE A 56 4.28 -2.94 2.30
CA ILE A 56 3.59 -2.85 1.01
C ILE A 56 2.10 -2.56 1.21
N GLY A 57 1.44 -3.25 2.14
CA GLY A 57 0.03 -3.05 2.45
C GLY A 57 -0.25 -1.63 2.94
N VAL A 58 0.59 -1.09 3.84
CA VAL A 58 0.47 0.29 4.32
C VAL A 58 0.66 1.30 3.18
N GLN A 59 1.67 1.10 2.33
CA GLN A 59 1.87 1.94 1.14
C GLN A 59 0.63 1.90 0.24
N ARG A 60 0.12 0.70 -0.07
CA ARG A 60 -1.06 0.53 -0.92
C ARG A 60 -2.31 1.18 -0.32
N ILE A 61 -2.49 1.15 0.98
CA ILE A 61 -3.62 1.81 1.66
C ILE A 61 -3.51 3.33 1.59
N ARG A 62 -2.30 3.89 1.74
CA ARG A 62 -2.04 5.33 1.64
C ARG A 62 -2.20 5.86 0.21
N PHE A 63 -1.84 5.06 -0.80
CA PHE A 63 -1.88 5.46 -2.21
C PHE A 63 -3.08 4.91 -2.99
N ARG A 64 -3.99 4.14 -2.37
CA ARG A 64 -5.25 3.71 -2.99
C ARG A 64 -6.14 4.95 -3.22
N LYS A 65 -6.01 5.55 -4.40
CA LYS A 65 -6.97 6.54 -4.89
C LYS A 65 -8.29 5.83 -5.12
N THR A 66 -9.39 6.42 -4.67
CA THR A 66 -10.77 5.94 -4.86
C THR A 66 -11.24 5.95 -6.32
N GLY A 67 -10.38 6.28 -7.28
CA GLY A 67 -10.73 6.34 -8.71
C GLY A 67 -11.76 7.44 -9.05
N LEU A 68 -12.15 8.26 -8.08
CA LEU A 68 -13.18 9.30 -8.22
C LEU A 68 -12.66 10.63 -8.79
N GLY A 69 -11.38 10.70 -9.18
CA GLY A 69 -10.84 11.89 -9.84
C GLY A 69 -11.36 11.99 -11.27
N ALA A 70 -11.68 13.18 -11.75
CA ALA A 70 -12.17 13.40 -13.11
C ALA A 70 -11.18 12.91 -14.19
N GLY A 71 -9.89 12.80 -13.86
CA GLY A 71 -8.81 12.33 -14.74
C GLY A 71 -7.71 11.55 -14.01
N ALA A 72 -6.74 11.06 -14.77
CA ALA A 72 -5.58 10.32 -14.26
C ALA A 72 -4.30 11.17 -14.31
N VAL A 73 -3.45 11.08 -13.27
CA VAL A 73 -2.11 11.70 -13.26
C VAL A 73 -1.08 10.58 -13.34
N GLN A 74 -0.21 10.64 -14.34
CA GLN A 74 0.96 9.77 -14.48
C GLN A 74 2.23 10.57 -14.21
N ILE A 75 3.13 9.98 -13.43
CA ILE A 75 4.42 10.58 -13.08
C ILE A 75 5.48 9.56 -13.50
N ASP A 76 6.44 9.99 -14.32
CA ASP A 76 7.68 9.27 -14.59
C ASP A 76 8.89 10.08 -14.09
N GLU A 77 10.12 9.61 -14.32
CA GLU A 77 11.31 10.29 -13.82
C GLU A 77 11.56 11.68 -14.43
N GLY A 78 10.98 12.00 -15.58
CA GLY A 78 11.26 13.23 -16.34
C GLY A 78 10.06 14.15 -16.55
N GLN A 79 8.85 13.70 -16.26
CA GLN A 79 7.62 14.31 -16.72
C GLN A 79 6.43 13.98 -15.80
N ILE A 80 5.52 14.95 -15.69
CA ILE A 80 4.20 14.78 -15.07
C ILE A 80 3.14 14.98 -16.15
N SER A 81 2.24 14.00 -16.31
CA SER A 81 1.17 14.00 -17.30
C SER A 81 -0.20 13.93 -16.63
N TYR A 82 -1.12 14.80 -17.01
CA TYR A 82 -2.52 14.78 -16.58
C TYR A 82 -3.45 14.48 -17.76
N PHE A 83 -4.24 13.42 -17.61
CA PHE A 83 -5.23 12.94 -18.57
C PHE A 83 -6.62 13.21 -18.01
N GLY A 84 -7.15 14.41 -18.23
CA GLY A 84 -8.52 14.77 -17.91
C GLY A 84 -9.49 14.55 -19.08
N PRO A 85 -10.80 14.56 -18.82
CA PRO A 85 -11.83 14.21 -19.79
C PRO A 85 -12.16 15.37 -20.74
N LEU A 86 -11.87 16.60 -20.30
CA LEU A 86 -12.09 17.83 -21.07
C LEU A 86 -10.78 18.54 -21.41
N THR A 87 -9.80 18.46 -20.51
CA THR A 87 -8.47 19.07 -20.67
C THR A 87 -7.40 18.12 -20.12
N GLY A 88 -6.22 18.20 -20.70
CA GLY A 88 -5.04 17.46 -20.28
C GLY A 88 -3.79 18.31 -20.43
N GLY A 89 -2.67 17.83 -19.91
CA GLY A 89 -1.42 18.56 -19.98
C GLY A 89 -0.23 17.71 -19.60
N VAL A 90 0.93 18.12 -20.07
CA VAL A 90 2.22 17.47 -19.82
C VAL A 90 3.20 18.57 -19.42
N VAL A 91 3.96 18.34 -18.35
CA VAL A 91 5.04 19.22 -17.93
C VAL A 91 6.30 18.42 -17.64
N ALA A 92 7.44 18.84 -18.20
CA ALA A 92 8.71 18.21 -17.89
C ALA A 92 9.16 18.65 -16.48
N LEU A 93 9.64 17.71 -15.67
CA LEU A 93 10.12 17.98 -14.31
C LEU A 93 11.23 19.04 -14.29
N ARG A 94 12.07 19.08 -15.32
CA ARG A 94 13.14 20.08 -15.49
C ARG A 94 12.64 21.51 -15.74
N GLU A 95 11.39 21.67 -16.15
CA GLU A 95 10.75 22.97 -16.41
C GLU A 95 9.95 23.46 -15.20
N ILE A 96 9.85 22.65 -14.14
CA ILE A 96 9.15 23.03 -12.91
C ILE A 96 10.06 23.89 -12.04
N GLU A 97 9.71 25.16 -11.90
CA GLU A 97 10.45 26.09 -11.02
C GLU A 97 9.98 26.02 -9.56
N ARG A 98 8.68 25.78 -9.33
CA ARG A 98 8.09 25.77 -7.98
C ARG A 98 6.92 24.80 -7.89
N LEU A 99 6.92 24.01 -6.81
CA LEU A 99 5.79 23.19 -6.39
C LEU A 99 5.26 23.69 -5.04
N SER A 100 3.98 24.08 -5.00
CA SER A 100 3.28 24.46 -3.78
C SER A 100 2.06 23.60 -3.56
N LEU A 101 1.86 23.13 -2.33
CA LEU A 101 0.66 22.42 -1.92
C LEU A 101 -0.26 23.38 -1.19
N GLU A 102 -1.40 23.68 -1.79
CA GLU A 102 -2.49 24.37 -1.11
C GLU A 102 -3.39 23.31 -0.44
N ARG A 103 -3.63 23.45 0.86
CA ARG A 103 -4.63 22.63 1.55
C ARG A 103 -5.98 23.32 1.42
N GLY A 104 -6.90 22.69 0.69
CA GLY A 104 -8.33 22.96 0.76
C GLY A 104 -8.97 22.30 1.97
#